data_AF-A0A024W098-F1
#
_entry.id   AF-A0A024W098-F1
#
_cell.length_a   1.000
_cell.length_b   1.000
_cell.length_c   1.000
_cell.angle_alpha   90.00
_cell.angle_beta   90.00
_cell.angle_gamma   90.00
#
_symmetry.space_group_name_H-M   'P 1'
#
loop_
_entity.id
_entity.type
_entity.pdbx_description
1 polymer ?
#
loop_
_entity_poly.entity_id
_entity_poly.type
_entity_poly.pdbx_seq_one_letter_code
_entity_poly.pdbx_strand_id
1 'polypeptide(L)'
;MARNVEKGKSMLNQWIKAKEISDKREFFKIPKNIDEVENLDDALKYRIYIIKEMCKKIKEIQNHSLSDQHIRELNDQINKLIFIKNKWEARIVEVCKNINK
;
A
#
# COMPACT_ATOMS: atom_id res chain seq x y z
N MET A 1 -23.67 -31.29 -8.66
CA MET A 1 -22.42 -30.52 -8.42
C MET A 1 -22.79 -29.09 -8.08
N ALA A 2 -22.57 -28.66 -6.82
CA ALA A 2 -22.84 -27.30 -6.39
C ALA A 2 -21.93 -26.30 -7.14
N ARG A 3 -22.49 -25.20 -7.64
CA ARG A 3 -21.76 -24.18 -8.44
C ARG A 3 -20.62 -23.59 -7.60
N ASN A 4 -19.51 -23.21 -8.25
CA ASN A 4 -18.29 -22.66 -7.63
C ASN A 4 -18.55 -21.55 -6.57
N VAL A 5 -19.62 -20.79 -6.75
CA VAL A 5 -20.11 -19.76 -5.82
C VAL A 5 -20.52 -20.30 -4.44
N GLU A 6 -21.09 -21.50 -4.34
CA GLU A 6 -21.49 -22.10 -3.05
C GLU A 6 -20.28 -22.67 -2.31
N LYS A 7 -19.33 -23.28 -3.04
CA LYS A 7 -18.05 -23.71 -2.47
C LYS A 7 -17.26 -22.52 -1.93
N GLY A 8 -17.29 -21.37 -2.59
CA GLY A 8 -16.66 -20.15 -2.12
C GLY A 8 -17.27 -19.52 -0.86
N LYS A 9 -18.52 -19.88 -0.50
CA LYS A 9 -19.24 -19.43 0.70
C LYS A 9 -19.16 -20.38 1.89
N SER A 10 -18.55 -21.56 1.73
CA SER A 10 -18.34 -22.49 2.84
C SER A 10 -17.58 -21.83 3.99
N MET A 11 -17.99 -22.08 5.24
CA MET A 11 -17.35 -21.51 6.45
C MET A 11 -15.84 -21.73 6.46
N LEU A 12 -15.37 -22.89 5.97
CA LEU A 12 -13.94 -23.18 5.87
C LEU A 12 -13.22 -22.26 4.88
N ASN A 13 -13.82 -22.00 3.72
CA ASN A 13 -13.22 -21.09 2.73
C ASN A 13 -13.29 -19.63 3.17
N GLN A 14 -14.32 -19.25 3.93
CA GLN A 14 -14.36 -17.95 4.59
C GLN A 14 -13.29 -17.83 5.68
N TRP A 15 -13.05 -18.89 6.47
CA TRP A 15 -12.01 -18.92 7.50
C TRP A 15 -10.60 -18.90 6.92
N ILE A 16 -10.32 -19.67 5.87
CA ILE A 16 -9.04 -19.65 5.14
C ILE A 16 -8.79 -18.24 4.57
N LYS A 17 -9.79 -17.63 3.92
CA LYS A 17 -9.69 -16.25 3.45
C LYS A 17 -9.49 -15.26 4.60
N ALA A 18 -10.19 -15.42 5.72
CA ALA A 18 -10.03 -14.55 6.88
C ALA A 18 -8.61 -14.68 7.49
N LYS A 19 -8.03 -15.88 7.48
CA LYS A 19 -6.65 -16.13 7.91
C LYS A 19 -5.62 -15.55 6.95
N GLU A 20 -5.79 -15.73 5.63
CA GLU A 20 -4.95 -15.04 4.63
C GLU A 20 -5.07 -13.52 4.71
N ILE A 21 -6.27 -12.99 4.97
CA ILE A 21 -6.48 -11.57 5.18
C ILE A 21 -5.90 -11.14 6.53
N SER A 22 -5.78 -12.04 7.52
CA SER A 22 -5.11 -11.80 8.80
C SER A 22 -3.58 -11.70 8.62
N ASP A 23 -3.00 -12.61 7.84
CA ASP A 23 -1.57 -12.59 7.50
C ASP A 23 -1.23 -11.40 6.59
N LYS A 24 -2.14 -11.04 5.67
CA LYS A 24 -2.07 -9.78 4.90
C LYS A 24 -2.46 -8.55 5.71
N ARG A 25 -3.04 -8.73 6.91
CA ARG A 25 -3.35 -7.69 7.93
C ARG A 25 -2.16 -7.36 8.81
N GLU A 26 -0.96 -7.78 8.43
CA GLU A 26 0.16 -6.85 8.31
C GLU A 26 -0.12 -5.75 7.26
N PHE A 27 -1.37 -5.24 7.21
CA PHE A 27 -1.70 -3.90 6.79
C PHE A 27 -1.01 -3.03 7.82
N PHE A 28 0.29 -2.89 7.63
CA PHE A 28 1.10 -1.79 8.06
C PHE A 28 0.21 -0.56 8.04
N LYS A 29 -0.32 -0.19 9.22
CA LYS A 29 -0.74 1.18 9.49
C LYS A 29 0.53 1.94 9.17
N ILE A 30 0.61 2.54 7.98
CA ILE A 30 1.64 3.52 7.68
C ILE A 30 1.57 4.46 8.88
N PRO A 31 2.58 4.47 9.76
CA PRO A 31 2.48 5.21 10.98
C PRO A 31 2.26 6.65 10.56
N LYS A 32 1.28 7.30 11.21
CA LYS A 32 0.94 8.69 10.88
C LYS A 32 2.17 9.60 11.02
N ASN A 33 3.08 9.22 11.92
CA ASN A 33 4.36 9.84 12.13
C ASN A 33 5.46 8.98 11.48
N ILE A 34 6.11 9.54 10.46
CA ILE A 34 7.25 8.91 9.76
C ILE A 34 8.49 8.89 10.66
N ASP A 35 8.56 9.82 11.59
CA ASP A 35 9.71 10.05 12.47
C ASP A 35 9.86 8.98 13.57
N GLU A 36 8.80 8.25 13.90
CA GLU A 36 8.80 7.16 14.90
C GLU A 36 9.43 5.86 14.37
N VAL A 37 9.64 5.73 13.06
CA VAL A 37 10.23 4.52 12.48
C VAL A 37 11.76 4.62 12.51
N GLU A 38 12.37 3.78 13.34
CA GLU A 38 13.82 3.62 13.47
C GLU A 38 14.34 2.35 12.76
N ASN A 39 13.44 1.40 12.45
CA ASN A 39 13.79 0.17 11.75
C ASN A 39 13.92 0.39 10.23
N LEU A 40 15.08 0.02 9.68
CA LEU A 40 15.36 0.15 8.25
C LEU A 40 14.52 -0.81 7.39
N ASP A 41 14.30 -2.05 7.85
CA ASP A 41 13.51 -3.05 7.13
C ASP A 41 12.04 -2.62 6.96
N ASP A 42 11.45 -2.08 8.03
CA ASP A 42 10.08 -1.56 8.00
C ASP A 42 9.96 -0.36 7.05
N ALA A 43 10.93 0.57 7.10
CA ALA A 43 10.97 1.73 6.20
C ALA A 43 11.02 1.31 4.72
N LEU A 44 11.79 0.28 4.37
CA LEU A 44 11.85 -0.28 3.03
C LEU A 44 10.51 -0.93 2.61
N LYS A 45 9.86 -1.66 3.51
CA LYS A 45 8.52 -2.25 3.27
C LYS A 45 7.47 -1.16 2.98
N TYR A 46 7.45 -0.07 3.76
CA TYR A 46 6.54 1.06 3.51
C TYR A 46 6.79 1.71 2.15
N ARG A 47 8.06 1.92 1.78
CA ARG A 47 8.42 2.48 0.47
C ARG A 47 7.88 1.62 -0.68
N ILE A 48 8.08 0.31 -0.62
CA ILE A 48 7.58 -0.63 -1.64
C ILE A 48 6.04 -0.57 -1.71
N TYR A 49 5.38 -0.48 -0.56
CA TYR A 49 3.92 -0.36 -0.51
C TYR A 49 3.41 0.91 -1.20
N ILE A 50 4.00 2.07 -0.89
CA ILE A 50 3.62 3.35 -1.50
C ILE A 50 3.82 3.31 -3.03
N ILE A 51 4.92 2.70 -3.49
CA ILE A 51 5.17 2.52 -4.93
C ILE A 51 4.11 1.63 -5.58
N LYS A 52 3.72 0.52 -4.93
CA LYS A 52 2.66 -0.36 -5.44
C LYS A 52 1.32 0.37 -5.53
N GLU A 53 0.96 1.17 -4.54
CA GLU A 53 -0.26 1.98 -4.57
C GLU A 53 -0.22 3.04 -5.67
N MET A 54 0.92 3.73 -5.87
CA MET A 54 1.10 4.65 -7.01
C MET A 54 0.92 3.93 -8.35
N CYS A 55 1.51 2.75 -8.52
CA CYS A 55 1.37 1.97 -9.75
C CYS A 55 -0.09 1.55 -10.02
N LYS A 56 -0.89 1.23 -9.00
CA LYS A 56 -2.33 0.94 -9.17
C LYS A 56 -3.09 2.16 -9.68
N LYS A 57 -2.85 3.33 -9.08
CA LYS A 57 -3.52 4.58 -9.51
C LYS A 57 -3.11 5.00 -10.91
N ILE A 58 -1.84 4.80 -11.29
CA ILE A 58 -1.39 5.04 -12.67
C ILE A 58 -2.13 4.12 -13.64
N LYS A 59 -2.32 2.83 -13.30
CA LYS A 59 -3.12 1.91 -14.11
C LYS A 59 -4.59 2.33 -14.19
N GLU A 60 -5.16 2.89 -13.14
CA GLU A 60 -6.52 3.44 -13.16
C GLU A 60 -6.63 4.63 -14.11
N ILE A 61 -5.65 5.55 -14.12
CA ILE A 61 -5.59 6.68 -15.07
C ILE A 61 -5.51 6.20 -16.53
N GLN A 62 -4.83 5.07 -16.78
CA GLN A 62 -4.73 4.49 -18.13
C GLN A 62 -6.08 3.96 -18.65
N ASN A 63 -7.10 3.79 -17.81
CA ASN A 63 -8.43 3.42 -18.27
C ASN A 63 -9.16 4.63 -18.85
N HIS A 64 -9.22 4.72 -20.18
CA HIS A 64 -9.78 5.87 -20.93
C HIS A 64 -11.30 6.10 -20.78
N SER A 65 -12.01 5.28 -20.01
CA SER A 65 -13.46 5.40 -19.76
C SER A 65 -13.80 6.21 -18.51
N LEU A 66 -12.81 6.79 -17.83
CA LEU A 66 -13.01 7.60 -16.64
C LEU A 66 -13.39 9.05 -16.98
N SER A 67 -14.26 9.64 -16.16
CA SER A 67 -14.60 11.06 -16.22
C SER A 67 -13.38 11.94 -15.88
N ASP A 68 -13.26 13.09 -16.53
CA ASP A 68 -12.18 14.07 -16.31
C ASP A 68 -12.05 14.51 -14.85
N GLN A 69 -13.16 14.54 -14.10
CA GLN A 69 -13.14 14.85 -12.66
C GLN A 69 -12.37 13.79 -11.87
N HIS A 70 -12.58 12.52 -12.19
CA HIS A 70 -11.93 11.41 -11.50
C HIS A 70 -10.42 11.37 -11.83
N ILE A 71 -10.02 11.74 -13.04
CA ILE A 71 -8.61 11.86 -13.42
C ILE A 71 -7.91 12.93 -12.57
N ARG A 72 -8.56 14.06 -12.28
CA ARG A 72 -8.01 15.11 -11.40
C ARG A 72 -7.84 14.60 -9.97
N GLU A 73 -8.85 13.93 -9.43
CA GLU A 73 -8.78 13.33 -8.10
C GLU A 73 -7.65 12.29 -8.00
N LEU A 74 -7.50 11.43 -9.01
CA LEU A 74 -6.41 10.45 -9.08
C LEU A 74 -5.04 11.13 -9.15
N ASN A 75 -4.90 12.21 -9.93
CA ASN A 75 -3.67 13.00 -9.98
C ASN A 75 -3.32 13.64 -8.63
N ASP A 76 -4.30 14.24 -7.94
CA ASP A 76 -4.09 14.82 -6.61
C ASP A 76 -3.67 13.76 -5.59
N GLN A 77 -4.27 12.58 -5.68
CA GLN A 77 -3.91 11.44 -4.86
C GLN A 77 -2.49 10.93 -5.16
N ILE A 78 -2.08 10.87 -6.43
CA ILE A 78 -0.71 10.51 -6.83
C ILE A 78 0.28 11.55 -6.30
N ASN A 79 -0.01 12.83 -6.43
CA ASN A 79 0.83 13.91 -5.90
C ASN A 79 1.04 13.79 -4.39
N LYS A 80 -0.01 13.46 -3.63
CA LYS A 80 0.09 13.17 -2.18
C LYS A 80 0.97 11.95 -1.90
N LEU A 81 0.85 10.87 -2.67
CA LEU A 81 1.69 9.67 -2.51
C LEU A 81 3.16 9.94 -2.82
N ILE A 82 3.45 10.76 -3.84
CA ILE A 82 4.82 11.19 -4.18
C ILE A 82 5.44 11.99 -3.03
N PHE A 83 4.69 12.93 -2.45
CA PHE A 83 5.16 13.71 -1.31
C PHE A 83 5.53 12.81 -0.12
N ILE A 84 4.65 11.86 0.22
CA ILE A 84 4.89 10.90 1.29
C ILE A 84 6.11 10.03 0.98
N LYS A 85 6.24 9.54 -0.27
CA LYS A 85 7.40 8.74 -0.72
C LYS A 85 8.71 9.50 -0.54
N ASN A 86 8.76 10.79 -0.87
CA ASN A 86 9.96 11.61 -0.67
C ASN A 86 10.30 11.77 0.83
N LYS A 87 9.30 11.96 1.69
CA LYS A 87 9.52 12.03 3.15
C LYS A 87 10.07 10.71 3.71
N TRP A 88 9.57 9.57 3.23
CA TRP A 88 10.13 8.26 3.58
C TRP A 88 11.56 8.05 3.08
N GLU A 89 11.89 8.51 1.86
CA GLU A 89 13.26 8.42 1.34
C GLU A 89 14.23 9.27 2.15
N ALA A 90 13.84 10.48 2.56
CA ALA A 90 14.64 11.31 3.45
C ALA A 90 14.89 10.60 4.80
N ARG A 91 13.85 10.01 5.40
CA ARG A 91 13.97 9.27 6.65
C ARG A 91 14.89 8.05 6.54
N ILE A 92 14.80 7.29 5.45
CA ILE A 92 15.70 6.14 5.21
C ILE A 92 17.16 6.59 5.15
N VAL A 93 17.44 7.73 4.51
CA VAL A 93 18.80 8.29 4.45
C VAL A 93 19.29 8.71 5.84
N GLU A 94 18.44 9.34 6.66
CA GLU A 94 18.76 9.70 8.04
C GLU A 94 19.07 8.48 8.92
N VAL A 95 18.19 7.48 8.90
CA VAL A 95 18.37 6.23 9.66
C VAL A 95 19.66 5.52 9.22
N CYS A 96 19.92 5.45 7.92
CA CYS A 96 21.15 4.87 7.38
C CYS A 96 22.40 5.64 7.82
N LYS A 97 22.36 6.97 7.89
CA LYS A 97 23.48 7.80 8.40
C LYS A 97 23.73 7.57 9.89
N ASN A 98 22.67 7.41 10.69
CA ASN A 98 22.81 7.16 12.12
C ASN A 98 23.41 5.79 12.45
N ILE A 99 23.20 4.77 11.61
CA ILE A 99 23.82 3.44 11.80
C ILE A 99 25.32 3.45 11.48
N ASN A 100 25.76 4.31 10.56
CA ASN A 100 27.15 4.38 10.11
C ASN A 100 28.05 5.30 10.95
N LYS A 101 27.54 5.87 12.04
CA LYS A 101 28.24 6.79 12.93
C LYS A 101 28.49 6.15 14.29
#